data_AF-A0A315XU60-F1
#
_entry.id   AF-A0A315XU60-F1
#
_cell.length_a   1.000
_cell.length_b   1.000
_cell.length_c   1.000
_cell.angle_alpha   90.00
_cell.angle_beta   90.00
_cell.angle_gamma   90.00
#
_symmetry.space_group_name_H-M   'P 1'
#
loop_
_entity.id
_entity.type
_entity.pdbx_description
1 polymer ?
#
loop_
_entity_poly.entity_id
_entity_poly.type
_entity_poly.pdbx_seq_one_letter_code
_entity_poly.pdbx_strand_id
1 'polypeptide(L)'
;MTRAEILSDIKNVEDEAKGMVIQAHEARNQKINEAKSQAREILKSAEEEAAQYYASEIIKAKDESKKEKEKIIKKGYQEAEEIKSKAKKNISKATKFIATEFERVANA
;
A
#
# COMPACT_ATOMS: atom_id res chain seq x y z
N MET A 1 -21.48 -19.08 -72.55
CA MET A 1 -22.15 -19.39 -71.28
C MET A 1 -23.64 -19.39 -71.49
N THR A 2 -24.30 -20.42 -70.99
CA THR A 2 -25.76 -20.52 -70.96
C THR A 2 -26.31 -19.70 -69.80
N ARG A 3 -27.57 -19.29 -69.90
CA ARG A 3 -28.26 -18.52 -68.85
C ARG A 3 -28.26 -19.24 -67.49
N ALA A 4 -28.22 -20.57 -67.51
CA ALA A 4 -28.21 -21.42 -66.32
C ALA A 4 -26.85 -21.41 -65.59
N GLU A 5 -25.73 -21.39 -66.32
CA GLU A 5 -24.38 -21.30 -65.74
C GLU A 5 -24.20 -19.98 -64.99
N ILE A 6 -24.62 -18.86 -65.58
CA ILE A 6 -24.54 -17.53 -64.96
C ILE A 6 -25.36 -17.47 -63.65
N LEU A 7 -26.56 -18.06 -63.63
CA LEU A 7 -27.40 -18.12 -62.43
C LEU A 7 -26.77 -18.98 -61.33
N SER A 8 -26.10 -20.07 -61.70
CA SER A 8 -25.38 -20.92 -60.75
C SER A 8 -24.18 -20.19 -60.15
N ASP A 9 -23.43 -19.45 -60.97
CA ASP A 9 -22.27 -18.67 -60.52
C ASP A 9 -22.70 -17.53 -59.58
N ILE A 10 -23.79 -16.82 -59.90
CA ILE A 10 -24.35 -15.79 -59.02
C ILE A 10 -24.72 -16.38 -57.66
N LYS A 11 -25.39 -17.55 -57.65
CA LYS A 11 -25.80 -18.19 -56.40
C LYS A 11 -24.61 -18.62 -55.55
N ASN A 12 -23.57 -19.17 -56.17
CA ASN A 12 -22.34 -19.55 -55.48
C ASN A 12 -21.66 -18.33 -54.84
N VAL A 13 -21.54 -17.22 -55.59
CA VAL A 13 -20.96 -15.97 -55.07
C VAL A 13 -21.82 -15.37 -53.96
N GLU A 14 -23.16 -15.44 -54.05
CA GLU A 14 -24.05 -15.01 -52.97
C GLU A 14 -23.86 -15.80 -51.68
N ASP A 15 -23.70 -17.12 -51.78
CA ASP A 15 -23.50 -17.98 -50.62
C ASP A 15 -22.09 -17.81 -50.02
N GLU A 16 -21.07 -17.59 -50.85
CA GLU A 16 -19.74 -17.17 -50.38
C GLU A 16 -19.78 -15.82 -49.66
N ALA A 17 -20.48 -14.82 -50.21
CA ALA A 17 -20.63 -13.51 -49.59
C ALA A 17 -21.34 -13.60 -48.23
N LYS A 18 -22.39 -14.42 -48.11
CA LYS A 18 -23.05 -14.70 -46.82
C LYS A 18 -22.08 -15.37 -45.84
N GLY A 19 -21.30 -16.34 -46.30
CA GLY A 19 -20.26 -17.00 -45.50
C GLY A 19 -19.22 -16.02 -44.96
N MET A 20 -18.74 -15.10 -45.80
CA MET A 20 -17.81 -14.05 -45.40
C MET A 20 -18.39 -13.12 -44.32
N VAL A 21 -19.67 -12.75 -44.45
CA VAL A 21 -20.34 -11.91 -43.45
C VAL A 21 -20.44 -12.61 -42.10
N ILE A 22 -20.81 -13.91 -42.09
CA ILE A 22 -20.89 -14.71 -40.85
C ILE A 22 -19.50 -14.79 -40.18
N GLN A 23 -18.46 -15.13 -40.95
CA GLN A 23 -17.09 -15.19 -40.43
C GLN A 23 -16.61 -13.85 -39.88
N ALA A 24 -16.94 -12.74 -40.55
CA ALA A 24 -16.61 -11.40 -40.07
C ALA A 24 -17.31 -11.08 -38.73
N HIS A 25 -18.57 -11.49 -38.58
CA HIS A 25 -19.30 -11.35 -37.33
C HIS A 25 -18.71 -12.18 -36.20
N GLU A 26 -18.35 -13.44 -36.47
CA GLU A 26 -17.71 -14.32 -35.49
C GLU A 26 -16.34 -13.79 -35.04
N ALA A 27 -15.50 -13.39 -36.00
CA ALA A 27 -14.19 -12.80 -35.71
C ALA A 27 -14.31 -11.49 -34.90
N ARG A 28 -15.31 -10.65 -35.21
CA ARG A 28 -15.60 -9.45 -34.42
C ARG A 28 -15.98 -9.83 -32.98
N ASN A 29 -16.87 -10.80 -32.81
CA ASN A 29 -17.32 -11.23 -31.48
C ASN A 29 -16.19 -11.85 -30.66
N GLN A 30 -15.32 -12.66 -31.28
CA GLN A 30 -14.11 -13.18 -30.64
C GLN A 30 -13.22 -12.06 -30.14
N LYS A 31 -12.87 -11.08 -30.99
CA LYS A 31 -12.03 -9.94 -30.59
C LYS A 31 -12.63 -9.14 -29.44
N ILE A 32 -13.95 -8.94 -29.44
CA ILE A 32 -14.63 -8.24 -28.34
C ILE A 32 -14.54 -9.05 -27.05
N ASN A 33 -14.73 -10.36 -27.11
CA ASN A 33 -14.67 -11.23 -25.94
C ASN A 33 -13.25 -11.33 -25.38
N GLU A 34 -12.24 -11.44 -26.24
CA GLU A 34 -10.82 -11.42 -25.87
C GLU A 34 -10.46 -10.11 -25.19
N ALA A 35 -10.82 -8.97 -25.78
CA ALA A 35 -10.58 -7.66 -25.19
C ALA A 35 -11.26 -7.50 -23.82
N LYS A 36 -12.50 -8.00 -23.67
CA LYS A 36 -13.20 -8.02 -22.38
C LYS A 36 -12.52 -8.93 -21.36
N SER A 37 -11.97 -10.07 -21.78
CA SER A 37 -11.25 -10.97 -20.88
C SER A 37 -9.96 -10.32 -20.39
N GLN A 38 -9.17 -9.76 -21.30
CA GLN A 38 -7.95 -9.02 -20.98
C GLN A 38 -8.23 -7.85 -20.04
N ALA A 39 -9.30 -7.08 -20.29
CA ALA A 39 -9.69 -5.98 -19.41
C ALA A 39 -10.02 -6.47 -17.99
N ARG A 40 -10.70 -7.61 -17.84
CA ARG A 40 -10.99 -8.20 -16.53
C ARG A 40 -9.72 -8.70 -15.84
N GLU A 41 -8.79 -9.29 -16.58
CA GLU A 41 -7.50 -9.72 -16.04
C GLU A 41 -6.68 -8.53 -15.54
N ILE A 42 -6.61 -7.44 -16.32
CA ILE A 42 -5.93 -6.21 -15.90
C ILE A 42 -6.53 -5.65 -14.62
N LEU A 43 -7.87 -5.58 -14.53
CA LEU A 43 -8.56 -5.11 -13.33
C LEU A 43 -8.25 -5.98 -12.12
N LYS A 44 -8.34 -7.30 -12.28
CA LYS A 44 -8.04 -8.26 -11.20
C LYS A 44 -6.59 -8.14 -10.73
N SER A 45 -5.63 -8.08 -11.65
CA SER A 45 -4.22 -7.89 -11.30
C SER A 45 -3.98 -6.57 -10.58
N ALA A 46 -4.61 -5.48 -11.04
CA ALA A 46 -4.50 -4.18 -10.39
C ALA A 46 -5.09 -4.19 -8.97
N GLU A 47 -6.20 -4.89 -8.75
CA GLU A 47 -6.80 -5.06 -7.41
C GLU A 47 -5.88 -5.88 -6.48
N GLU A 48 -5.29 -6.98 -6.99
CA GLU A 48 -4.35 -7.81 -6.24
C GLU A 48 -3.08 -7.04 -5.87
N GLU A 49 -2.49 -6.30 -6.83
CA GLU A 49 -1.33 -5.44 -6.61
C GLU A 49 -1.63 -4.33 -5.59
N ALA A 50 -2.79 -3.68 -5.69
CA ALA A 50 -3.20 -2.65 -4.74
C ALA A 50 -3.36 -3.22 -3.33
N ALA A 51 -3.95 -4.40 -3.19
CA ALA A 51 -4.11 -5.07 -1.90
C ALA A 51 -2.76 -5.46 -1.29
N GLN A 52 -1.83 -6.00 -2.10
CA GLN A 52 -0.47 -6.31 -1.66
C GLN A 52 0.30 -5.06 -1.25
N TYR A 53 0.22 -4.00 -2.04
CA TYR A 53 0.84 -2.71 -1.73
C TYR A 53 0.33 -2.17 -0.40
N TYR A 54 -0.99 -2.10 -0.21
CA TYR A 54 -1.60 -1.63 1.02
C TYR A 54 -1.18 -2.45 2.25
N ALA A 55 -1.17 -3.79 2.14
CA ALA A 55 -0.71 -4.66 3.21
C ALA A 55 0.77 -4.41 3.55
N SER A 56 1.61 -4.23 2.53
CA SER A 56 3.04 -3.95 2.72
C SER A 56 3.29 -2.62 3.41
N GLU A 57 2.54 -1.57 3.05
CA GLU A 57 2.66 -0.24 3.65
C GLU A 57 2.20 -0.23 5.11
N ILE A 58 1.14 -0.97 5.46
CA ILE A 58 0.73 -1.15 6.86
C ILE A 58 1.85 -1.81 7.68
N ILE A 59 2.49 -2.85 7.13
CA ILE A 59 3.56 -3.55 7.84
C ILE A 59 4.75 -2.60 8.05
N LYS A 60 5.16 -1.87 7.01
CA LYS A 60 6.22 -0.86 7.12
C LYS A 60 5.90 0.20 8.16
N ALA A 61 4.70 0.79 8.11
CA ALA A 61 4.27 1.80 9.07
C ALA A 61 4.26 1.28 10.51
N LYS A 62 3.85 0.01 10.73
CA LYS A 62 3.93 -0.63 12.05
C LYS A 62 5.37 -0.81 12.52
N ASP A 63 6.26 -1.26 11.65
CA ASP A 63 7.67 -1.44 11.99
C ASP A 63 8.36 -0.11 12.29
N GLU A 64 8.08 0.94 11.52
CA GLU A 64 8.55 2.29 11.77
C GLU A 64 8.03 2.83 13.10
N SER A 65 6.73 2.67 13.37
CA SER A 65 6.13 3.05 14.65
C SER A 65 6.77 2.33 15.83
N LYS A 66 7.08 1.03 15.69
CA LYS A 66 7.77 0.25 16.72
C LYS A 66 9.19 0.76 16.95
N LYS A 67 9.95 1.03 15.88
CA LYS A 67 11.31 1.60 15.97
C LYS A 67 11.30 2.96 16.66
N GLU A 68 10.37 3.83 16.29
CA GLU A 68 10.27 5.16 16.90
C GLU A 68 9.86 5.07 18.37
N LYS A 69 8.93 4.16 18.72
CA LYS A 69 8.58 3.87 20.12
C LYS A 69 9.80 3.43 20.92
N GLU A 70 10.59 2.48 20.41
CA GLU A 70 11.80 2.01 21.08
C GLU A 70 12.82 3.14 21.28
N LYS A 71 12.97 4.02 20.28
CA LYS A 71 13.83 5.20 20.35
C LYS A 71 13.36 6.20 21.42
N ILE A 72 12.06 6.49 21.49
CA ILE A 72 11.48 7.36 22.52
C ILE A 72 11.72 6.78 23.91
N ILE A 73 11.47 5.48 24.10
CA ILE A 73 11.68 4.80 25.38
C ILE A 73 13.17 4.88 25.78
N LYS A 74 14.08 4.58 24.86
CA LYS A 74 15.52 4.66 25.12
C LYS A 74 15.96 6.07 25.48
N LYS A 75 15.45 7.08 24.78
CA LYS A 75 15.70 8.50 25.08
C LYS A 75 15.19 8.87 26.47
N GLY A 76 13.98 8.45 26.82
CA GLY A 76 13.40 8.69 28.15
C GLY A 76 14.23 8.06 29.28
N TYR A 77 14.75 6.84 29.09
CA TYR A 77 15.67 6.23 30.05
C TYR A 77 16.97 7.01 30.21
N GLN A 78 17.55 7.50 29.10
CA GLN A 78 18.77 8.32 29.15
C GLN A 78 18.53 9.64 29.89
N GLU A 79 17.44 10.35 29.57
CA GLU A 79 17.06 11.59 30.24
C GLU A 79 16.81 11.37 31.75
N ALA A 80 16.13 10.28 32.12
CA ALA A 80 15.89 9.93 33.51
C ALA A 80 17.18 9.64 34.29
N GLU A 81 18.12 8.88 33.71
CA GLU A 81 19.42 8.63 34.34
C GLU A 81 20.27 9.90 34.46
N GLU A 82 20.20 10.81 33.48
CA GLU A 82 20.83 12.12 33.60
C GLU A 82 20.26 12.95 34.76
N ILE A 83 18.93 13.02 34.87
CA ILE A 83 18.25 13.73 35.97
C ILE A 83 18.64 13.12 37.31
N LYS A 84 18.61 11.78 37.42
CA LYS A 84 19.00 11.05 38.64
C LYS A 84 20.45 11.31 39.02
N SER A 85 21.36 11.32 38.05
CA SER A 85 22.77 11.65 38.28
C SER A 85 22.95 13.10 38.75
N LYS A 86 22.28 14.05 38.11
CA LYS A 86 22.28 15.48 38.51
C LYS A 86 21.71 15.66 39.91
N ALA A 87 20.58 15.02 40.22
CA ALA A 87 19.96 15.05 41.54
C ALA A 87 20.90 14.50 42.61
N LYS A 88 21.47 13.30 42.41
CA LYS A 88 22.41 12.67 43.35
C LYS A 88 23.60 13.58 43.70
N LYS A 89 24.15 14.30 42.72
CA LYS A 89 25.25 15.27 42.95
C LYS A 89 24.84 16.45 43.83
N ASN A 90 23.57 16.85 43.79
CA ASN A 90 23.05 18.02 44.51
C ASN A 90 22.43 17.69 45.88
N ILE A 91 22.10 16.42 46.16
CA ILE A 91 21.48 16.00 47.44
C ILE A 91 22.28 16.51 48.63
N SER A 92 23.59 16.24 48.69
CA SER A 92 24.42 16.64 49.82
C SER A 92 24.45 18.16 50.05
N LYS A 93 24.50 18.94 48.97
CA LYS A 93 24.46 20.41 49.05
C LYS A 93 23.09 20.91 49.55
N ALA A 94 22.00 20.33 49.04
CA ALA A 94 20.65 20.68 49.44
C ALA A 94 20.40 20.33 50.92
N THR A 95 20.80 19.14 51.37
CA THR A 95 20.67 18.73 52.79
C THR A 95 21.47 19.65 53.69
N LYS A 96 22.71 20.00 53.32
CA LYS A 96 23.53 20.93 54.10
C LYS A 96 22.90 22.32 54.18
N PHE A 97 22.39 22.84 53.07
CA PHE A 97 21.70 24.13 53.03
C PHE A 97 20.47 24.15 53.95
N ILE A 98 19.61 23.13 53.88
CA ILE A 98 18.41 23.02 54.72
C ILE A 98 18.80 22.92 56.20
N ALA A 99 19.81 22.12 56.55
CA ALA A 99 20.27 21.97 57.93
C ALA A 99 20.81 23.30 58.49
N THR A 100 21.65 24.01 57.73
CA THR A 100 22.18 25.32 58.13
C THR A 100 21.07 26.35 58.30
N GLU A 101 20.07 26.34 57.42
CA GLU A 101 18.96 27.28 57.51
C GLU A 101 18.01 26.96 58.67
N PHE A 102 17.80 25.68 58.96
CA PHE A 102 17.08 25.24 60.15
C PHE A 102 17.79 25.69 61.44
N GLU A 103 19.11 25.49 61.54
CA GLU A 103 19.90 25.97 62.67
C GLU A 103 19.86 27.50 62.80
N ARG A 104 19.85 28.24 61.69
CA ARG A 104 19.74 29.70 61.69
C ARG A 104 18.41 30.18 62.27
N VAL A 105 17.30 29.52 61.90
CA VAL A 105 15.95 29.85 62.39
C VAL A 105 15.75 29.40 63.84
N ALA A 106 16.30 28.26 64.24
CA ALA A 106 16.18 27.76 65.61
C ALA A 106 17.00 28.58 66.63
N ASN A 107 18.07 29.24 66.17
CA ASN A 107 18.94 30.10 66.99
C ASN A 107 18.60 31.61 66.86
N ALA A 108 17.52 31.97 66.17
CA ALA A 108 17.01 33.34 66.04
C ALA A 108 15.84 33.57 67.01
#